data_AF-A0A963VJH4-F1
#
_entry.id   AF-A0A963VJH4-F1
#
_cell.length_a   1.000
_cell.length_b   1.000
_cell.length_c   1.000
_cell.angle_alpha   90.00
_cell.angle_beta   90.00
_cell.angle_gamma   90.00
#
_symmetry.space_group_name_H-M   'P 1'
#
loop_
_entity.id
_entity.type
_entity.pdbx_description
1 polymer ?
#
loop_
_entity_poly.entity_id
_entity_poly.type
_entity_poly.pdbx_seq_one_letter_code
_entity_poly.pdbx_strand_id
1 'polypeptide(L)' 'QEAFAGTATCAYADLLLPAASWGEKEGTVTNSERRISRVRAAVDAPGQAR' A
#
# COMPACT_ATOMS: atom_id res chain seq x y z
N GLN A 1 4.51 -7.22 -4.39
CA GLN A 1 3.93 -5.93 -4.80
C GLN A 1 4.63 -4.83 -4.04
N GLU A 2 4.72 -3.63 -4.61
CA GLU A 2 5.37 -2.48 -3.96
C GLU A 2 4.80 -1.18 -4.53
N ALA A 3 4.76 -0.12 -3.72
CA ALA A 3 4.31 1.21 -4.15
C ALA A 3 5.46 2.07 -4.71
N PHE A 4 6.72 1.70 -4.44
CA PHE A 4 7.93 2.40 -4.85
C PHE A 4 8.87 1.52 -5.69
N ALA A 5 9.34 2.02 -6.83
CA ALA A 5 10.10 1.22 -7.81
C ALA A 5 11.56 0.84 -7.42
N GLY A 6 12.02 1.17 -6.20
CA GLY A 6 13.45 1.08 -5.84
C GLY A 6 13.74 0.64 -4.41
N THR A 7 12.82 -0.09 -3.76
CA THR A 7 13.09 -0.62 -2.42
C THR A 7 14.12 -1.74 -2.49
N ALA A 8 14.87 -1.95 -1.40
CA ALA A 8 15.92 -2.98 -1.37
C ALA A 8 15.38 -4.39 -1.68
N THR A 9 14.11 -4.66 -1.38
CA THR A 9 13.44 -5.93 -1.67
C THR A 9 13.13 -6.13 -3.14
N CYS A 10 12.92 -5.05 -3.92
CA CYS A 10 12.65 -5.14 -5.36
C CYS A 10 13.81 -5.81 -6.12
N ALA A 11 15.06 -5.65 -5.67
CA ALA A 11 16.23 -6.24 -6.32
C ALA A 11 16.24 -7.78 -6.29
N TYR A 12 15.45 -8.39 -5.42
CA TYR A 12 15.35 -9.84 -5.26
C TYR A 12 14.04 -10.41 -5.82
N ALA A 13 13.18 -9.59 -6.43
CA ALA A 13 11.88 -10.01 -6.91
C ALA A 13 11.93 -10.44 -8.38
N ASP A 14 11.39 -11.62 -8.69
CA ASP A 14 11.19 -12.07 -10.08
C ASP A 14 10.08 -11.28 -10.79
N LEU A 15 9.11 -10.77 -10.02
CA LEU A 15 7.99 -9.99 -10.52
C LEU A 15 7.66 -8.83 -9.58
N LEU A 16 7.55 -7.64 -10.15
CA LEU A 16 7.13 -6.43 -9.44
C LEU A 16 5.73 -6.00 -9.89
N LEU A 17 4.76 -6.14 -8.99
CA LEU A 17 3.38 -5.68 -9.20
C LEU A 17 3.16 -4.32 -8.50
N PRO A 18 2.55 -3.33 -9.18
CA PRO A 18 2.31 -2.01 -8.60
C PRO A 18 1.21 -2.06 -7.54
N ALA A 19 1.51 -1.54 -6.34
CA ALA A 19 0.59 -1.56 -5.20
C ALA A 19 0.00 -0.18 -4.89
N ALA A 20 -1.29 -0.15 -4.52
CA ALA A 20 -1.90 1.04 -3.93
C ALA A 20 -1.41 1.24 -2.47
N SER A 21 -0.96 2.44 -2.15
CA SER A 21 -0.48 2.85 -0.82
C SER A 21 -1.62 3.24 0.12
N TRP A 22 -1.30 3.62 1.36
CA TRP A 22 -2.27 3.87 2.43
C TRP A 22 -3.36 4.90 2.06
N GLY A 23 -2.97 6.02 1.46
CA GLY A 23 -3.90 7.08 1.08
C GLY A 23 -4.76 6.76 -0.15
N GLU A 24 -4.55 5.62 -0.79
CA GLU A 24 -5.14 5.28 -2.10
C GLU A 24 -6.21 4.19 -2.01
N LYS A 25 -6.44 3.64 -0.80
CA LYS A 25 -7.38 2.53 -0.60
C LYS A 25 -8.15 2.63 0.70
N GLU A 26 -9.32 2.00 0.72
CA GLU A 26 -10.06 1.78 1.95
C GLU A 26 -9.52 0.57 2.71
N GLY A 27 -9.63 0.62 4.04
CA GLY A 27 -9.23 -0.51 4.87
C GLY A 27 -9.35 -0.24 6.35
N THR A 28 -8.72 -1.09 7.15
CA THR A 28 -8.65 -0.93 8.60
C THR A 28 -7.24 -1.19 9.09
N VAL A 29 -6.82 -0.48 10.13
CA VAL A 29 -5.55 -0.71 10.82
C VAL A 29 -5.79 -0.88 12.31
N THR A 30 -4.99 -1.73 12.96
CA THR A 30 -4.99 -1.89 14.41
C THR A 30 -3.73 -1.24 14.96
N ASN A 31 -3.88 -0.31 15.91
CA ASN A 31 -2.75 0.34 16.56
C ASN A 31 -2.25 -0.44 17.79
N SER A 32 -1.18 0.02 18.42
CA SER A 32 -0.54 -0.66 19.56
C SER A 32 -1.41 -0.76 20.82
N GLU A 33 -2.38 0.14 21.01
CA GLU A 33 -3.38 0.04 22.09
C GLU A 33 -4.55 -0.89 21.74
N ARG A 34 -4.45 -1.61 20.62
CA ARG A 34 -5.45 -2.56 20.09
C ARG A 34 -6.74 -1.89 19.61
N ARG A 35 -6.71 -0.60 19.27
CA ARG A 35 -7.83 0.10 18.62
C ARG A 35 -7.80 -0.13 17.12
N ILE A 36 -8.93 -0.57 16.57
CA ILE A 36 -9.17 -0.66 15.13
C ILE A 36 -9.64 0.71 14.62
N SER A 37 -9.00 1.24 13.57
CA SER A 37 -9.38 2.49 12.91
C SER A 37 -9.63 2.25 11.42
N ARG A 38 -10.64 2.92 10.86
CA ARG A 38 -10.94 2.87 9.41
C ARG A 38 -10.06 3.83 8.65
N VAL A 39 -9.44 3.34 7.58
CA VAL A 39 -8.76 4.12 6.55
C VAL A 39 -9.75 4.39 5.43
N ARG A 40 -9.80 5.65 4.97
CA ARG A 40 -10.54 6.08 3.79
C ARG A 40 -9.54 6.56 2.75
N ALA A 41 -9.79 6.25 1.48
CA ALA A 41 -8.97 6.78 0.40
C ALA A 41 -9.05 8.32 0.39
N ALA A 42 -7.90 8.96 0.29
CA ALA A 42 -7.76 10.41 0.15
C ALA A 42 -7.60 10.81 -1.32
N VAL A 43 -7.02 9.94 -2.14
CA VAL A 43 -6.80 10.10 -3.58
C VAL A 43 -6.99 8.76 -4.29
N ASP A 44 -7.15 8.79 -5.61
CA ASP A 44 -7.18 7.57 -6.42
C ASP A 44 -5.78 6.96 -6.58
N ALA A 45 -5.71 5.63 -6.69
CA ALA A 45 -4.47 4.93 -6.96
C ALA A 45 -3.90 5.30 -8.35
N PRO A 46 -2.58 5.53 -8.47
CA PRO A 46 -1.99 5.94 -9.74
C PRO A 46 -1.94 4.79 -10.75
N GLY A 47 -2.35 5.08 -11.99
CA GLY A 47 -2.22 4.17 -13.12
C GLY A 47 -2.94 2.83 -12.91
N GLN A 48 -2.17 1.74 -12.81
CA GLN A 48 -2.68 0.38 -12.62
C GLN A 48 -2.43 -0.17 -11.21
N ALA A 49 -1.97 0.65 -10.27
CA ALA A 49 -1.74 0.23 -8.89
C ALA A 49 -3.04 -0.25 -8.22
N ARG A 50 -3.00 -1.42 -7.58
CA ARG A 50 -4.15 -2.04 -6.89
C ARG A 50 -3.72 -2.83 -5.65
#